data_AF-A0A7C2LXW2-F1
#
_entry.id   AF-A0A7C2LXW2-F1
#
_cell.length_a   1.000
_cell.length_b   1.000
_cell.length_c   1.000
_cell.angle_alpha   90.00
_cell.angle_beta   90.00
_cell.angle_gamma   90.00
#
_symmetry.space_group_name_H-M   'P 1'
#
loop_
_entity.id
_entity.type
_entity.pdbx_description
1 polymer ?
#
loop_
_entity_poly.entity_id
_entity_poly.type
_entity_poly.pdbx_seq_one_letter_code
_entity_poly.pdbx_strand_id
1 'polypeptide(L)'
;MRFRFYNGGFIADVESYIREYISEHPEVEVYVGTDSANSGSAGKQPATVFVTTICFRHPGNGVHYIYSKEKKPRISDLFTKIWSEIERTNEVASFVKPIIGDRTLFLDLDINSLKQFGSHIAYAAANGFLIGQGYSVRSKPQAWAAHAADWLLK
;
A
#
# COMPACT_ATOMS: atom_id res chain seq x y z
N MET A 1 11.43 -0.79 5.80
CA MET A 1 10.70 0.50 5.69
C MET A 1 10.51 1.13 7.08
N ARG A 2 10.37 2.46 7.20
CA ARG A 2 10.11 3.13 8.50
C ARG A 2 8.70 3.71 8.52
N PHE A 3 7.84 3.19 9.39
CA PHE A 3 6.44 3.61 9.49
C PHE A 3 6.25 4.74 10.51
N ARG A 4 5.20 5.52 10.29
CA ARG A 4 4.76 6.62 11.14
C ARG A 4 3.24 6.72 11.16
N PHE A 5 2.72 7.40 12.19
CA PHE A 5 1.30 7.71 12.30
C PHE A 5 0.90 8.84 11.36
N TYR A 6 -0.41 8.91 11.06
CA TYR A 6 -0.99 10.02 10.29
C TYR A 6 -0.71 11.40 10.91
N ASN A 7 -0.87 11.52 12.23
CA ASN A 7 -0.64 12.74 13.00
C ASN A 7 0.86 13.06 13.25
N GLY A 8 1.77 12.24 12.73
CA GLY A 8 3.21 12.40 12.90
C GLY A 8 3.82 11.46 13.96
N GLY A 9 5.15 11.48 14.05
CA GLY A 9 5.89 10.55 14.93
C GLY A 9 6.14 9.18 14.30
N PHE A 10 7.34 8.66 14.49
CA PHE A 10 7.72 7.34 13.97
C PHE A 10 7.33 6.23 14.93
N ILE A 11 6.96 5.09 14.36
CA ILE A 11 6.69 3.87 15.10
C ILE A 11 8.03 3.16 15.27
N ALA A 12 8.47 2.99 16.51
CA ALA A 12 9.77 2.38 16.82
C ALA A 12 9.78 0.89 16.48
N ASP A 13 8.73 0.18 16.90
CA ASP A 13 8.51 -1.23 16.61
C ASP A 13 7.13 -1.40 15.95
N VAL A 14 7.15 -1.62 14.65
CA VAL A 14 5.93 -1.74 13.84
C VAL A 14 5.24 -3.07 14.07
N GLU A 15 5.98 -4.15 14.35
CA GLU A 15 5.39 -5.45 14.62
C GLU A 15 4.60 -5.42 15.92
N SER A 16 5.24 -4.95 17.01
CA SER A 16 4.60 -4.83 18.31
C SER A 16 3.36 -3.95 18.24
N TYR A 17 3.45 -2.82 17.52
CA TYR A 17 2.31 -1.93 17.30
C TYR A 17 1.14 -2.61 16.57
N ILE A 18 1.40 -3.32 15.47
CA ILE A 18 0.34 -4.04 14.73
C ILE A 18 -0.32 -5.07 15.64
N ARG A 19 0.48 -5.85 16.39
CA ARG A 19 0.00 -6.92 17.26
C ARG A 19 -0.90 -6.39 18.38
N GLU A 20 -0.50 -5.29 19.01
CA GLU A 20 -1.29 -4.60 20.04
C GLU A 20 -2.60 -4.06 19.46
N TYR A 21 -2.54 -3.33 18.33
CA TYR A 21 -3.71 -2.73 17.72
C TYR A 21 -4.79 -3.74 17.33
N ILE A 22 -4.40 -4.86 16.69
CA ILE A 22 -5.38 -5.90 16.29
C ILE A 22 -5.89 -6.74 17.46
N SER A 23 -5.20 -6.71 18.61
CA SER A 23 -5.64 -7.34 19.84
C SER A 23 -6.70 -6.50 20.53
N GLU A 24 -6.53 -5.17 20.53
CA GLU A 24 -7.51 -4.22 21.07
C GLU A 24 -8.75 -4.07 20.18
N HIS A 25 -8.58 -4.28 18.88
CA HIS A 25 -9.64 -4.10 17.87
C HIS A 25 -9.82 -5.38 17.03
N PRO A 26 -10.40 -6.45 17.59
CA PRO A 26 -10.49 -7.74 16.91
C PRO A 26 -11.40 -7.75 15.67
N GLU A 27 -12.21 -6.72 15.48
CA GLU A 27 -13.12 -6.55 14.35
C GLU A 27 -12.45 -5.95 13.10
N VAL A 28 -11.21 -5.44 13.21
CA VAL A 28 -10.59 -4.73 12.09
C VAL A 28 -10.16 -5.66 10.97
N GLU A 29 -10.37 -5.19 9.75
CA GLU A 29 -9.81 -5.78 8.55
C GLU A 29 -8.51 -5.06 8.20
N VAL A 30 -7.49 -5.81 7.78
CA VAL A 30 -6.16 -5.27 7.47
C VAL A 30 -5.96 -5.17 5.97
N TYR A 31 -5.52 -4.00 5.53
CA TYR A 31 -5.27 -3.67 4.13
C TYR A 31 -3.87 -3.14 3.95
N VAL A 32 -3.21 -3.51 2.86
CA VAL A 32 -1.92 -2.95 2.45
C VAL A 32 -2.03 -2.45 1.03
N GLY A 33 -1.46 -1.28 0.77
CA GLY A 33 -1.43 -0.69 -0.57
C GLY A 33 -0.29 0.30 -0.69
N THR A 34 0.19 0.48 -1.92
CA THR A 34 1.21 1.47 -2.26
C THR A 34 0.73 2.33 -3.41
N ASP A 35 0.95 3.63 -3.33
CA ASP A 35 0.78 4.57 -4.44
C ASP A 35 2.07 5.37 -4.63
N SER A 36 2.25 5.97 -5.81
CA SER A 36 3.41 6.81 -6.08
C SER A 36 3.15 8.01 -6.98
N ALA A 37 3.82 9.11 -6.63
CA ALA A 37 3.78 10.37 -7.38
C ALA A 37 5.18 10.76 -7.84
N ASN A 38 5.25 11.25 -9.07
CA ASN A 38 6.46 11.89 -9.57
C ASN A 38 6.55 13.31 -9.02
N SER A 39 7.56 13.56 -8.20
CA SER A 39 7.91 14.87 -7.66
C SER A 39 8.98 15.56 -8.52
N GLY A 40 8.83 16.86 -8.70
CA GLY A 40 9.80 17.72 -9.36
C GLY A 40 9.55 19.17 -8.96
N SER A 41 10.61 19.89 -8.61
CA SER A 41 10.57 21.34 -8.39
C SER A 41 11.80 21.93 -9.04
N ALA A 42 11.73 23.17 -9.53
CA ALA A 42 12.87 23.85 -10.11
C ALA A 42 14.08 23.77 -9.17
N GLY A 43 15.23 23.31 -9.68
CA GLY A 43 16.47 23.15 -8.92
C GLY A 43 16.59 21.87 -8.08
N LYS A 44 15.62 20.95 -8.09
CA LYS A 44 15.72 19.62 -7.44
C LYS A 44 15.76 18.50 -8.47
N GLN A 45 16.56 17.46 -8.19
CA GLN A 45 16.54 16.26 -9.03
C GLN A 45 15.14 15.63 -9.01
N PRO A 46 14.55 15.32 -10.19
CA PRO A 46 13.26 14.64 -10.27
C PRO A 46 13.30 13.30 -9.56
N ALA A 47 12.19 12.95 -8.91
CA ALA A 47 12.11 11.74 -8.12
C ALA A 47 10.71 11.15 -8.12
N THR A 48 10.62 9.84 -7.89
CA THR A 48 9.35 9.17 -7.62
C THR A 48 9.23 8.94 -6.12
N VAL A 49 8.15 9.44 -5.52
CA VAL A 49 7.83 9.26 -4.11
C VAL A 49 6.80 8.15 -4.01
N PHE A 50 7.11 7.12 -3.24
CA PHE A 50 6.22 6.02 -2.91
C PHE A 50 5.67 6.20 -1.50
N VAL A 51 4.38 5.95 -1.31
CA VAL A 51 3.72 5.84 -0.02
C VAL A 51 3.15 4.44 0.10
N THR A 52 3.55 3.69 1.11
CA THR A 52 2.96 2.39 1.44
C THR A 52 2.21 2.51 2.76
N THR A 53 0.96 2.06 2.77
CA THR A 53 0.06 2.14 3.94
C THR A 53 -0.27 0.75 4.47
N ILE A 54 -0.35 0.63 5.78
CA ILE A 54 -1.05 -0.47 6.47
C ILE A 54 -2.29 0.16 7.10
N CYS A 55 -3.46 -0.24 6.62
CA CYS A 55 -4.75 0.31 7.02
C CYS A 55 -5.53 -0.72 7.83
N PHE A 56 -6.06 -0.27 8.97
CA PHE A 56 -6.96 -1.01 9.84
C PHE A 56 -8.36 -0.43 9.65
N ARG A 57 -9.20 -1.13 8.90
CA ARG A 57 -10.58 -0.72 8.66
C ARG A 57 -11.44 -1.17 9.82
N HIS A 58 -12.11 -0.23 10.47
CA HIS A 58 -13.21 -0.55 11.36
C HIS A 58 -14.50 -0.57 10.54
N PRO A 59 -15.19 -1.72 10.43
CA PRO A 59 -16.48 -1.78 9.74
C PRO A 59 -17.45 -0.74 10.30
N GLY A 60 -17.93 0.17 9.44
CA GLY A 60 -18.82 1.28 9.83
C GLY A 60 -18.16 2.51 10.47
N ASN A 61 -16.92 2.42 10.96
CA ASN A 61 -16.31 3.47 11.82
C ASN A 61 -15.04 4.11 11.23
N GLY A 62 -14.78 3.92 9.94
CA GLY A 62 -13.64 4.56 9.25
C GLY A 62 -12.37 3.71 9.26
N VAL A 63 -11.22 4.37 9.08
CA VAL A 63 -9.92 3.71 8.88
C VAL A 63 -8.88 4.39 9.74
N HIS A 64 -8.17 3.58 10.53
CA HIS A 64 -6.88 3.97 11.10
C HIS A 64 -5.76 3.45 10.20
N TYR A 65 -4.66 4.19 10.06
CA TYR A 65 -3.55 3.72 9.25
C TYR A 65 -2.21 4.25 9.70
N ILE A 66 -1.19 3.47 9.36
CA ILE A 66 0.22 3.84 9.49
C ILE A 66 0.84 3.78 8.10
N TYR A 67 1.85 4.60 7.84
CA TYR A 67 2.44 4.70 6.51
C TYR A 67 3.94 4.89 6.52
N SER A 68 4.59 4.45 5.44
CA SER A 68 5.98 4.69 5.13
C SER A 68 6.08 5.53 3.85
N LYS A 69 6.99 6.49 3.81
CA LYS A 69 7.32 7.26 2.59
C LYS A 69 8.75 6.98 2.17
N GLU A 70 8.94 6.72 0.88
CA GLU A 70 10.25 6.52 0.28
C GLU A 70 10.40 7.41 -0.95
N LYS A 71 11.61 7.96 -1.17
CA LYS A 71 11.95 8.72 -2.36
C LYS A 71 13.00 7.95 -3.18
N LYS A 72 12.72 7.72 -4.46
CA LYS A 72 13.62 7.07 -5.42
C LYS A 72 13.94 7.99 -6.59
N PRO A 73 14.99 7.72 -7.38
CA PRO A 73 15.18 8.36 -8.68
C PRO A 73 13.90 8.29 -9.52
N ARG A 74 13.66 9.28 -10.37
CA ARG A 74 12.44 9.32 -11.18
C ARG A 74 12.32 8.08 -12.06
N ILE A 75 11.17 7.44 -11.99
CA ILE A 75 10.76 6.34 -12.86
C ILE A 75 9.78 6.92 -13.90
N SER A 76 10.19 6.90 -15.17
CA SER A 76 9.39 7.40 -16.29
C SER A 76 8.55 6.31 -16.96
N ASP A 77 9.02 5.07 -16.94
CA ASP A 77 8.30 3.94 -17.50
C ASP A 77 7.10 3.56 -16.61
N LEU A 78 5.91 3.54 -17.21
CA LEU A 78 4.66 3.33 -16.47
C LEU A 78 4.57 1.93 -15.87
N PHE A 79 4.97 0.90 -16.62
CA PHE A 79 4.94 -0.47 -16.11
C PHE A 79 5.88 -0.62 -14.92
N THR A 80 7.12 -0.16 -15.03
CA THR A 80 8.14 -0.19 -13.97
C THR A 80 7.67 0.55 -12.73
N LYS A 81 7.02 1.71 -12.90
CA LYS A 81 6.46 2.48 -11.78
C LYS A 81 5.36 1.70 -11.05
N ILE A 82 4.37 1.17 -11.78
CA ILE A 82 3.27 0.41 -11.17
C ILE A 82 3.78 -0.90 -10.56
N TRP A 83 4.70 -1.59 -11.24
CA TRP A 83 5.32 -2.80 -10.70
C TRP A 83 6.08 -2.51 -9.40
N SER A 84 6.75 -1.36 -9.31
CA SER A 84 7.40 -0.90 -8.09
C SER A 84 6.42 -0.65 -6.93
N GLU A 85 5.17 -0.26 -7.21
CA GLU A 85 4.10 -0.15 -6.21
C GLU A 85 3.64 -1.54 -5.73
N ILE A 86 3.49 -2.49 -6.67
CA ILE A 86 3.11 -3.88 -6.38
C ILE A 86 4.17 -4.57 -5.52
N GLU A 87 5.45 -4.41 -5.85
CA GLU A 87 6.56 -5.03 -5.09
C GLU A 87 6.61 -4.52 -3.65
N ARG A 88 6.44 -3.22 -3.42
CA ARG A 88 6.37 -2.64 -2.06
C ARG A 88 5.16 -3.11 -1.28
N THR A 89 4.02 -3.21 -1.96
CA THR A 89 2.80 -3.78 -1.37
C THR A 89 3.04 -5.22 -0.95
N ASN A 90 3.71 -6.03 -1.78
CA ASN A 90 4.06 -7.41 -1.47
C ASN A 90 5.07 -7.52 -0.32
N GLU A 91 6.11 -6.68 -0.30
CA GLU A 91 7.12 -6.65 0.77
C GLU A 91 6.45 -6.42 2.14
N VAL A 92 5.57 -5.43 2.23
CA VAL A 92 4.83 -5.13 3.46
C VAL A 92 3.81 -6.23 3.76
N ALA A 93 3.16 -6.81 2.75
CA ALA A 93 2.24 -7.92 2.95
C ALA A 93 2.91 -9.14 3.58
N SER A 94 4.09 -9.52 3.07
CA SER A 94 4.88 -10.63 3.59
C SER A 94 5.32 -10.40 5.04
N PHE A 95 5.57 -9.15 5.42
CA PHE A 95 5.85 -8.77 6.81
C PHE A 95 4.60 -8.81 7.71
N VAL A 96 3.46 -8.27 7.24
CA VAL A 96 2.22 -8.15 8.03
C VAL A 96 1.50 -9.49 8.20
N LYS A 97 1.49 -10.34 7.18
CA LYS A 97 0.72 -11.59 7.15
C LYS A 97 0.97 -12.52 8.36
N PRO A 98 2.22 -12.80 8.80
CA PRO A 98 2.45 -13.65 9.98
C PRO A 98 2.04 -12.97 11.30
N ILE A 99 1.94 -11.64 11.35
CA ILE A 99 1.61 -10.89 12.57
C ILE A 99 0.10 -10.95 12.85
N ILE A 100 -0.72 -10.91 11.79
CA ILE A 100 -2.17 -10.83 11.91
C ILE A 100 -2.86 -12.20 12.08
N GLY A 101 -2.09 -13.30 12.06
CA GLY A 101 -2.59 -14.67 12.17
C GLY A 101 -3.56 -15.05 11.05
N ASP A 102 -4.67 -15.67 11.41
CA ASP A 102 -5.68 -16.19 10.47
C ASP A 102 -6.54 -15.10 9.82
N ARG A 103 -6.34 -13.83 10.20
CA ARG A 103 -7.06 -12.71 9.60
C ARG A 103 -6.77 -12.61 8.11
N THR A 104 -7.79 -12.21 7.36
CA THR A 104 -7.64 -11.89 5.94
C THR A 104 -6.83 -10.61 5.80
N LEU A 105 -5.76 -10.69 5.01
CA LEU A 105 -4.99 -9.54 4.56
C LEU A 105 -5.43 -9.22 3.13
N PHE A 106 -5.90 -8.01 2.92
CA PHE A 106 -6.28 -7.54 1.60
C PHE A 106 -5.17 -6.65 1.01
N LEU A 107 -4.82 -6.89 -0.25
CA LEU A 107 -3.87 -6.06 -1.00
C LEU A 107 -4.61 -5.19 -1.99
N ASP A 108 -4.55 -3.88 -1.78
CA ASP A 108 -5.19 -2.88 -2.62
C ASP A 108 -4.18 -2.30 -3.59
N LEU A 109 -4.39 -2.60 -4.88
CA LEU A 109 -3.54 -2.15 -5.96
C LEU A 109 -4.22 -1.04 -6.76
N ASP A 110 -3.50 0.06 -7.03
CA ASP A 110 -3.94 1.11 -7.96
C ASP A 110 -3.76 0.68 -9.43
N ILE A 111 -4.49 -0.36 -9.82
CA ILE A 111 -4.54 -0.90 -11.18
C ILE A 111 -5.99 -1.11 -11.62
N ASN A 112 -6.21 -1.21 -12.92
CA ASN A 112 -7.55 -1.35 -13.49
C ASN A 112 -7.64 -2.53 -14.47
N SER A 113 -8.74 -3.26 -14.45
CA SER A 113 -8.99 -4.40 -15.34
C SER A 113 -9.39 -3.97 -16.77
N LEU A 114 -9.82 -2.72 -16.97
CA LEU A 114 -10.24 -2.22 -18.27
C LEU A 114 -9.05 -1.63 -19.04
N LYS A 115 -8.85 -2.11 -20.27
CA LYS A 115 -7.73 -1.73 -21.17
C LYS A 115 -7.60 -0.23 -21.48
N GLN A 116 -8.68 0.53 -21.32
CA GLN A 116 -8.69 1.97 -21.55
C GLN A 116 -7.87 2.76 -20.52
N PHE A 117 -7.56 2.17 -19.36
CA PHE A 117 -6.73 2.80 -18.34
C PHE A 117 -5.28 2.34 -18.47
N GLY A 118 -4.33 3.27 -18.39
CA GLY A 118 -2.90 2.95 -18.55
C GLY A 118 -2.38 1.91 -17.55
N SER A 119 -2.94 1.87 -16.32
CA SER A 119 -2.53 0.90 -15.30
C SER A 119 -2.97 -0.55 -15.59
N HIS A 120 -3.78 -0.77 -16.62
CA HIS A 120 -4.10 -2.11 -17.10
C HIS A 120 -2.86 -2.91 -17.51
N ILE A 121 -1.78 -2.23 -17.92
CA ILE A 121 -0.54 -2.86 -18.38
C ILE A 121 0.06 -3.85 -17.37
N ALA A 122 -0.15 -3.64 -16.07
CA ALA A 122 0.34 -4.51 -15.01
C ALA A 122 -0.73 -5.48 -14.46
N TYR A 123 -1.99 -5.38 -14.90
CA TYR A 123 -3.13 -5.99 -14.21
C TYR A 123 -3.04 -7.52 -14.12
N ALA A 124 -2.82 -8.19 -15.25
CA ALA A 124 -2.76 -9.65 -15.29
C ALA A 124 -1.56 -10.19 -14.52
N ALA A 125 -0.39 -9.56 -14.68
CA ALA A 125 0.85 -9.95 -14.01
C ALA A 125 0.74 -9.79 -12.49
N ALA A 126 0.18 -8.66 -12.02
CA ALA A 126 0.02 -8.36 -10.60
C ALA A 126 -0.89 -9.39 -9.90
N ASN A 127 -2.04 -9.70 -10.51
CA ASN A 127 -2.97 -10.69 -9.97
C ASN A 127 -2.35 -12.09 -9.95
N GLY A 128 -1.73 -12.53 -11.05
CA GLY A 128 -1.07 -13.85 -11.09
C GLY A 128 0.02 -13.99 -10.02
N PHE A 129 0.84 -12.94 -9.83
CA PHE A 129 1.90 -12.92 -8.84
C PHE A 129 1.41 -12.96 -7.38
N LEU A 130 0.43 -12.12 -7.03
CA LEU A 130 -0.01 -11.99 -5.64
C LEU A 130 -1.05 -13.05 -5.23
N ILE A 131 -1.99 -13.41 -6.13
CA ILE A 131 -2.94 -14.48 -5.85
C ILE A 131 -2.22 -15.82 -5.78
N GLY A 132 -1.19 -16.04 -6.61
CA GLY A 132 -0.33 -17.22 -6.54
C GLY A 132 0.41 -17.38 -5.21
N GLN A 133 0.57 -16.30 -4.44
CA GLN A 133 1.13 -16.31 -3.08
C GLN A 133 0.06 -16.47 -1.99
N GLY A 134 -1.22 -16.60 -2.36
CA GLY A 134 -2.34 -16.78 -1.43
C GLY A 134 -2.93 -15.48 -0.87
N TYR A 135 -2.61 -14.32 -1.44
CA TYR A 135 -3.18 -13.05 -0.99
C TYR A 135 -4.57 -12.78 -1.58
N SER A 136 -5.40 -12.06 -0.81
CA SER A 136 -6.67 -11.50 -1.30
C SER A 136 -6.42 -10.15 -1.96
N VAL A 137 -6.43 -10.10 -3.29
CA VAL A 137 -6.10 -8.90 -4.07
C VAL A 137 -7.35 -8.15 -4.49
N ARG A 138 -7.32 -6.82 -4.43
CA ARG A 138 -8.35 -5.92 -4.95
C ARG A 138 -7.71 -4.88 -5.86
N SER A 139 -8.48 -4.47 -6.87
CA SER A 139 -8.09 -3.44 -7.85
C SER A 139 -9.17 -2.35 -7.90
N LYS A 140 -8.99 -1.29 -8.70
CA LYS A 140 -10.01 -0.25 -8.84
C LYS A 140 -11.30 -0.83 -9.46
N PRO A 141 -12.49 -0.44 -8.97
CA PRO A 141 -12.75 0.62 -7.97
C PRO A 141 -12.73 0.18 -6.48
N GLN A 142 -12.48 -1.09 -6.18
CA GLN A 142 -12.57 -1.64 -4.81
C GLN A 142 -11.33 -1.34 -3.94
N ALA A 143 -10.20 -1.00 -4.55
CA ALA A 143 -8.92 -0.73 -3.89
C ALA A 143 -8.87 0.64 -3.18
N TRP A 144 -9.69 0.83 -2.15
CA TRP A 144 -9.81 2.11 -1.44
C TRP A 144 -8.60 2.45 -0.56
N ALA A 145 -7.81 1.48 -0.07
CA ALA A 145 -6.64 1.76 0.75
C ALA A 145 -5.52 2.43 -0.07
N ALA A 146 -5.46 2.15 -1.38
CA ALA A 146 -4.59 2.89 -2.30
C ALA A 146 -4.96 4.39 -2.35
N HIS A 147 -6.24 4.75 -2.18
CA HIS A 147 -6.63 6.17 -2.10
C HIS A 147 -6.10 6.84 -0.83
N ALA A 148 -5.95 6.12 0.29
CA ALA A 148 -5.32 6.68 1.50
C ALA A 148 -3.84 7.05 1.25
N ALA A 149 -3.15 6.26 0.42
CA ALA A 149 -1.79 6.57 -0.02
C ALA A 149 -1.73 7.82 -0.92
N ASP A 150 -2.67 8.00 -1.86
CA ASP A 150 -2.76 9.23 -2.69
C ASP A 150 -2.89 10.50 -1.84
N TRP A 151 -3.75 10.48 -0.81
CA TRP A 151 -3.90 11.62 0.12
C TRP A 151 -2.59 12.01 0.82
N LEU A 152 -1.71 11.05 1.04
CA LEU A 152 -0.41 11.28 1.67
C LEU A 152 0.65 11.72 0.65
N LEU A 153 0.46 11.59 -0.66
CA LEU A 153 1.41 12.04 -1.66
C LEU A 153 1.34 13.55 -1.92
N LYS A 154 0.20 14.17 -1.59
CA LYS A 154 -0.06 15.62 -1.66
C LYS A 154 0.63 16.36 -0.51
#